data_AF-A0A3M8BIC4-F1
#
_entry.id   AF-A0A3M8BIC4-F1
#
_cell.length_a   1.000
_cell.length_b   1.000
_cell.length_c   1.000
_cell.angle_alpha   90.00
_cell.angle_beta   90.00
_cell.angle_gamma   90.00
#
_symmetry.space_group_name_H-M   'P 1'
#
loop_
_entity.id
_entity.type
_entity.pdbx_description
1 polymer ?
#
loop_
_entity_poly.entity_id
_entity_poly.type
_entity_poly.pdbx_seq_one_letter_code
_entity_poly.pdbx_strand_id
1 'polypeptide(L)' 'DKETVNFVPNYDGRKEEPVVLPSRFPNLLLNGASGIAVGMATNIPPHNLNEVIDGVLAMIDNPDITIQDLMKIIKGPDFP' A
#
# COMPACT_ATOMS: atom_id res chain seq x y z
N ASP A 1 21.33 -3.75 -6.71
CA ASP A 1 20.80 -4.84 -5.87
C ASP A 1 21.21 -4.66 -4.42
N LYS A 2 20.30 -4.20 -3.55
CA LYS A 2 20.56 -4.02 -2.10
C LYS A 2 19.96 -5.15 -1.26
N GLU A 3 19.63 -6.28 -1.90
CA GLU A 3 19.05 -7.47 -1.24
C GLU A 3 17.87 -7.14 -0.31
N THR A 4 16.99 -6.22 -0.72
CA THR A 4 15.89 -5.71 0.13
C THR A 4 14.64 -6.59 0.11
N VAL A 5 14.55 -7.55 -0.81
CA VAL A 5 13.38 -8.40 -1.03
C VAL A 5 13.82 -9.80 -1.41
N ASN A 6 12.99 -10.78 -1.08
CA ASN A 6 13.21 -12.17 -1.47
C ASN A 6 12.90 -12.37 -2.96
N PHE A 7 13.64 -13.26 -3.59
CA PHE A 7 13.44 -13.68 -4.98
C PHE A 7 12.93 -15.12 -5.03
N VAL A 8 12.11 -15.41 -6.03
CA VAL A 8 11.59 -16.75 -6.32
C VAL A 8 11.79 -17.07 -7.79
N PRO A 9 11.90 -18.35 -8.17
CA PRO A 9 11.90 -18.74 -9.57
C PRO A 9 10.62 -18.27 -10.27
N ASN A 10 10.76 -17.80 -11.50
CA ASN A 10 9.64 -17.47 -12.38
C ASN A 10 8.90 -18.75 -12.83
N TYR A 11 7.80 -18.58 -13.58
CA TYR A 11 6.90 -19.68 -13.95
C TYR A 11 7.55 -20.90 -14.64
N ASP A 12 8.67 -20.73 -15.36
CA ASP A 12 9.42 -21.80 -16.05
C ASP A 12 10.76 -22.15 -15.37
N GLY A 13 11.05 -21.52 -14.23
CA GLY A 13 12.25 -21.76 -13.42
C GLY A 13 13.56 -21.27 -14.03
N ARG A 14 13.54 -20.51 -15.13
CA ARG A 14 14.76 -20.04 -15.82
C ARG A 14 15.30 -18.72 -15.30
N LYS A 15 14.45 -17.92 -14.65
CA LYS A 15 14.80 -16.61 -14.08
C LYS A 15 14.28 -16.53 -12.66
N GLU A 16 14.80 -15.56 -11.93
CA GLU A 16 14.26 -15.19 -10.62
C GLU A 16 13.52 -13.86 -10.72
N GLU A 17 12.44 -13.73 -9.97
CA GLU A 17 11.63 -12.52 -9.84
C GLU A 17 11.41 -12.19 -8.36
N PRO A 18 11.35 -10.90 -8.00
CA PRO A 18 11.12 -10.50 -6.63
C PRO A 18 9.68 -10.82 -6.20
N VAL A 19 9.50 -11.38 -5.00
CA VAL A 19 8.17 -11.69 -4.46
C VAL A 19 7.34 -10.42 -4.24
N VAL A 20 8.02 -9.34 -3.83
CA VAL A 20 7.42 -8.02 -3.65
C VAL A 20 8.37 -6.95 -4.17
N LEU A 21 7.83 -5.81 -4.60
CA LEU A 21 8.66 -4.66 -4.94
C LEU A 21 8.98 -3.85 -3.68
N PRO A 22 10.21 -3.33 -3.52
CA PRO A 22 10.58 -2.47 -2.39
C PRO A 22 9.98 -1.07 -2.55
N SER A 23 8.66 -0.96 -2.36
CA SER A 23 7.94 0.31 -2.47
C SER A 23 8.30 1.23 -1.31
N ARG A 24 8.71 2.47 -1.61
CA ARG A 24 9.04 3.49 -0.60
C ARG A 24 7.82 4.26 -0.11
N PHE A 25 6.68 4.10 -0.77
CA PHE A 25 5.43 4.76 -0.43
C PHE A 25 4.28 3.73 -0.47
N PRO A 26 3.17 3.98 0.26
CA PRO A 26 2.07 3.03 0.39
C PRO A 26 1.16 3.00 -0.85
N ASN A 27 1.66 2.43 -1.95
CA ASN A 27 1.03 2.44 -3.28
C ASN A 27 -0.41 1.92 -3.30
N LEU A 28 -0.73 0.94 -2.43
CA LEU A 28 -2.08 0.36 -2.34
C LEU A 28 -3.14 1.41 -2.00
N LEU A 29 -2.85 2.34 -1.09
CA LEU A 29 -3.78 3.40 -0.71
C LEU A 29 -3.79 4.54 -1.73
N LEU A 30 -2.62 4.87 -2.30
CA LEU A 30 -2.51 5.99 -3.24
C LEU A 30 -3.24 5.72 -4.55
N ASN A 31 -3.03 4.55 -5.14
CA ASN A 31 -3.60 4.20 -6.43
C ASN A 31 -4.87 3.36 -6.31
N GLY A 32 -5.13 2.79 -5.14
CA GLY A 32 -6.25 1.87 -4.95
C GLY A 32 -6.01 0.50 -5.61
N ALA A 33 -7.06 -0.30 -5.61
CA ALA A 33 -7.10 -1.60 -6.29
C ALA A 33 -8.55 -2.01 -6.55
N SER A 34 -8.81 -2.57 -7.72
CA SER A 34 -10.11 -3.16 -8.05
C SER A 34 -9.90 -4.56 -8.64
N GLY A 35 -10.68 -5.53 -8.19
CA GLY A 35 -10.54 -6.91 -8.63
C GLY A 35 -11.69 -7.80 -8.19
N ILE A 36 -12.02 -8.79 -9.03
CA ILE A 36 -13.06 -9.78 -8.75
C ILE A 36 -12.42 -11.15 -8.90
N ALA A 37 -12.49 -11.96 -7.85
CA ALA A 37 -12.04 -13.34 -7.84
C ALA A 37 -13.23 -14.29 -7.62
N VAL A 38 -12.96 -15.58 -7.46
CA VAL A 38 -14.02 -16.57 -7.21
C VAL A 38 -14.54 -16.39 -5.78
N GLY A 39 -15.75 -15.84 -5.66
CA GLY A 39 -16.45 -15.65 -4.38
C GLY A 39 -16.10 -14.37 -3.61
N MET A 40 -15.27 -13.48 -4.17
CA MET A 40 -14.89 -12.22 -3.52
C MET A 40 -14.63 -11.10 -4.52
N ALA A 41 -14.82 -9.86 -4.08
CA ALA A 41 -14.48 -8.66 -4.82
C ALA A 41 -13.76 -7.67 -3.89
N THR A 42 -12.85 -6.88 -4.48
CA THR A 42 -12.15 -5.78 -3.80
C THR A 42 -12.31 -4.50 -4.60
N ASN A 43 -12.51 -3.39 -3.89
CA ASN A 43 -12.51 -2.06 -4.46
C ASN A 43 -11.98 -1.07 -3.41
N ILE A 44 -10.76 -0.59 -3.61
CA ILE A 44 -10.08 0.37 -2.75
C ILE A 44 -9.90 1.64 -3.58
N PRO A 45 -10.42 2.79 -3.14
CA PRO A 45 -10.27 4.03 -3.90
C PRO A 45 -8.88 4.65 -3.70
N PRO A 46 -8.43 5.51 -4.64
CA PRO A 46 -7.19 6.27 -4.50
C PRO A 46 -7.28 7.31 -3.37
N HIS A 47 -6.14 7.66 -2.80
CA HIS A 47 -5.99 8.64 -1.71
C HIS A 47 -4.84 9.61 -2.00
N ASN A 48 -4.92 10.78 -1.38
CA ASN A 48 -3.89 11.81 -1.54
C ASN A 48 -2.55 11.38 -0.91
N LEU A 49 -1.45 11.59 -1.64
CA LEU A 49 -0.10 11.23 -1.17
C LEU A 49 0.28 11.94 0.13
N ASN A 50 0.03 13.24 0.25
CA ASN A 50 0.46 13.99 1.43
C ASN A 50 -0.30 13.52 2.66
N GLU A 51 -1.62 13.36 2.56
CA GLU A 51 -2.45 12.91 3.69
C GLU A 51 -2.05 11.52 4.18
N VAL A 52 -1.75 10.60 3.27
CA VAL A 52 -1.33 9.25 3.64
C VAL A 52 0.06 9.25 4.29
N ILE A 53 1.00 10.04 3.79
CA ILE A 53 2.33 10.16 4.40
C ILE A 53 2.23 10.80 5.79
N ASP A 54 1.45 11.87 5.95
CA ASP A 54 1.20 12.50 7.25
C ASP A 54 0.55 11.53 8.24
N GLY A 55 -0.39 10.69 7.76
CA GLY A 55 -1.00 9.64 8.57
C GLY A 55 0.01 8.58 9.02
N VAL A 56 0.91 8.16 8.13
CA VAL A 56 1.99 7.21 8.47
C VAL A 56 2.96 7.82 9.48
N LEU A 57 3.34 9.09 9.32
CA LEU A 57 4.20 9.80 10.29
C LEU A 57 3.51 9.88 11.65
N ALA A 58 2.22 10.21 11.69
CA ALA A 58 1.44 10.25 12.93
C ALA A 58 1.36 8.88 13.63
N MET A 59 1.28 7.78 12.87
CA MET A 59 1.36 6.41 13.42
C MET A 59 2.75 6.06 13.97
N ILE A 60 3.82 6.57 13.34
CA ILE A 60 5.19 6.39 13.84
C ILE A 60 5.38 7.13 15.16
N ASP A 61 4.90 8.37 15.25
CA ASP A 61 5.03 9.20 16.45
C ASP A 61 4.11 8.73 17.59
N ASN A 62 2.93 8.22 17.25
CA ASN A 62 1.97 7.65 18.20
C ASN A 62 1.44 6.30 17.70
N PRO A 63 2.06 5.18 18.12
CA PRO A 63 1.61 3.83 17.74
C PRO A 63 0.17 3.49 18.18
N ASP A 64 -0.36 4.18 19.20
CA ASP A 64 -1.71 3.99 19.74
C ASP A 64 -2.73 4.98 19.14
N ILE A 65 -2.37 5.69 18.06
CA ILE A 65 -3.27 6.63 17.40
C ILE A 65 -4.58 5.97 16.99
N THR A 66 -5.69 6.62 17.31
CA THR A 66 -7.01 6.07 17.02
C THR A 66 -7.39 6.28 15.56
N ILE A 67 -8.30 5.44 15.05
CA ILE A 67 -8.88 5.62 13.71
C ILE A 67 -9.52 7.01 13.59
N GLN A 68 -10.17 7.51 14.64
CA GLN A 68 -10.81 8.82 14.63
C GLN A 68 -9.82 9.97 14.46
N ASP A 69 -8.60 9.82 14.97
CA ASP A 69 -7.54 10.81 14.80
C ASP A 69 -6.88 10.70 13.42
N LEU A 70 -6.69 9.48 12.91
CA LEU A 70 -6.22 9.26 11.53
C LEU A 70 -7.17 9.84 10.49
N MET A 71 -8.48 9.74 10.69
CA MET A 71 -9.50 10.33 9.82
C MET A 71 -9.47 11.87 9.78
N LYS A 72 -8.84 12.54 10.77
CA LYS A 72 -8.62 13.99 10.73
C LYS A 72 -7.48 14.36 9.77
N ILE A 73 -6.56 13.43 9.52
CA ILE A 73 -5.41 13.60 8.64
C ILE A 73 -5.76 13.15 7.22
N ILE A 74 -6.26 11.91 7.08
CA ILE A 74 -6.74 11.33 5.83
C ILE A 74 -8.22 11.64 5.68
N LYS A 75 -8.53 12.71 4.94
CA LYS A 75 -9.89 13.25 4.83
C LYS A 75 -10.81 12.36 4.02
N GLY A 76 -10.23 11.59 3.09
CA GLY A 76 -10.95 10.63 2.27
C GLY A 76 -10.26 10.33 0.96
N PRO A 77 -10.99 9.69 0.03
CA PRO A 77 -10.49 9.40 -1.30
C PRO A 77 -10.17 10.65 -2.12
N ASP A 78 -9.15 10.55 -2.96
CA ASP A 78 -8.72 11.61 -3.89
C ASP A 78 -8.77 11.05 -5.32
N PHE A 79 -9.78 11.47 -6.08
CA PHE A 79 -10.01 11.00 -7.44
C PHE A 79 -9.32 11.94 -8.46
N PRO A 80 -8.73 11.40 -9.54
CA PRO A 80 -8.08 12.19 -10.59
C PRO A 80 -9.05 13.04 -11.42
#